data_AF-A0A661K558-F1
#
_entry.id   AF-A0A661K558-F1
#
_cell.length_a   1.000
_cell.length_b   1.000
_cell.length_c   1.000
_cell.angle_alpha   90.00
_cell.angle_beta   90.00
_cell.angle_gamma   90.00
#
_symmetry.space_group_name_H-M   'P 1'
#
loop_
_entity.id
_entity.type
_entity.pdbx_description
1 polymer ?
#
loop_
_entity_poly.entity_id
_entity_poly.type
_entity_poly.pdbx_seq_one_letter_code
_entity_poly.pdbx_strand_id
1 'polypeptide(L)'
;MKRLLSSIKLTIGLLILLAALSVIGTLIPQNASPEQYVHLYSPRTYKLLRDLGLLDMYHSWWFLAALGFLALNIAVCSLQRLPVLRKIRDKRWRLSRLGVYIAHFSILLILTGGLM
;
A
#
# COMPACT_ATOMS: atom_id res chain seq x y z
N MET A 1 1.03 -13.28 -17.23
CA MET A 1 0.51 -12.73 -15.94
C MET A 1 1.32 -13.14 -14.70
N LYS A 2 1.43 -14.44 -14.36
CA LYS A 2 2.01 -14.91 -13.08
C LYS A 2 3.47 -14.49 -12.80
N ARG A 3 4.27 -14.26 -13.84
CA ARG A 3 5.70 -13.90 -13.72
C ARG A 3 5.93 -12.40 -13.42
N LEU A 4 5.00 -11.53 -13.83
CA LEU A 4 5.06 -10.08 -13.53
C LEU A 4 4.60 -9.82 -12.09
N LEU A 5 3.51 -10.46 -11.67
CA LEU A 5 2.97 -10.37 -10.31
C LEU A 5 3.77 -11.16 -9.26
N SER A 6 4.80 -11.92 -9.67
CA SER A 6 5.69 -12.67 -8.78
C SER A 6 7.14 -12.23 -8.97
N SER A 7 7.37 -10.92 -8.93
CA SER A 7 8.67 -10.31 -9.16
C SER A 7 9.09 -9.48 -7.96
N ILE A 8 10.14 -9.95 -7.27
CA ILE A 8 10.74 -9.23 -6.13
C ILE A 8 11.22 -7.83 -6.56
N LYS A 9 11.69 -7.68 -7.81
CA LYS A 9 12.11 -6.37 -8.35
C LYS A 9 10.93 -5.39 -8.41
N LEU A 10 9.74 -5.88 -8.79
CA LEU A 10 8.53 -5.07 -8.80
C LEU A 10 8.09 -4.70 -7.37
N THR A 11 8.15 -5.66 -6.44
CA THR A 11 7.85 -5.40 -5.02
C THR A 11 8.72 -4.28 -4.45
N ILE A 12 10.05 -4.36 -4.66
CA ILE A 12 11.00 -3.36 -4.17
C ILE A 12 10.73 -2.00 -4.81
N GLY A 13 10.49 -1.94 -6.12
CA GLY A 13 10.16 -0.69 -6.81
C GLY A 13 8.88 -0.03 -6.25
N LEU A 14 7.83 -0.82 -6.03
CA LEU A 14 6.57 -0.32 -5.46
C LEU A 14 6.72 0.14 -4.00
N LEU A 15 7.51 -0.57 -3.19
CA LEU A 15 7.81 -0.15 -1.82
C LEU A 15 8.55 1.18 -1.77
N ILE A 16 9.56 1.37 -2.63
CA ILE A 16 10.31 2.63 -2.71
C ILE A 16 9.38 3.77 -3.18
N LEU A 17 8.55 3.52 -4.20
CA LEU A 17 7.58 4.49 -4.69
C LEU A 17 6.60 4.91 -3.59
N LEU A 18 5.99 3.95 -2.90
CA LEU A 18 5.05 4.22 -1.81
C LEU A 18 5.74 4.94 -0.65
N ALA A 19 6.98 4.56 -0.30
CA ALA A 19 7.74 5.25 0.75
C ALA A 19 8.00 6.72 0.39
N ALA A 20 8.41 7.01 -0.86
CA ALA A 20 8.62 8.38 -1.32
C ALA A 20 7.31 9.19 -1.29
N LEU A 21 6.19 8.60 -1.72
CA LEU A 21 4.87 9.22 -1.65
C LEU A 21 4.45 9.49 -0.21
N SER A 22 4.66 8.56 0.72
CA SER A 22 4.36 8.74 2.15
C SER A 22 5.18 9.88 2.78
N VAL A 23 6.44 10.04 2.39
CA VAL A 23 7.26 11.18 2.83
C VAL A 23 6.64 12.50 2.33
N ILE A 24 6.26 12.57 1.06
CA ILE A 24 5.60 13.76 0.49
C ILE A 24 4.28 14.06 1.22
N GLY A 25 3.44 13.03 1.44
CA GLY A 25 2.16 13.17 2.15
C GLY A 25 2.31 13.55 3.62
N THR A 26 3.48 13.33 4.22
CA THR A 26 3.79 13.77 5.60
C THR A 26 4.14 15.26 5.65
N LEU A 27 4.71 15.82 4.58
CA LEU A 27 5.06 17.24 4.49
C LEU A 27 3.83 18.14 4.24
N ILE A 28 2.77 17.58 3.67
CA ILE A 28 1.52 18.29 3.37
C ILE A 28 0.49 17.94 4.45
N PRO A 29 -0.10 18.93 5.15
CA PRO A 29 -1.17 18.66 6.10
C PRO A 29 -2.28 17.84 5.44
N GLN A 30 -2.70 16.74 6.05
CA GLN A 30 -3.75 15.87 5.52
C GLN A 30 -5.09 16.23 6.16
N ASN A 31 -6.16 16.29 5.36
CA ASN A 31 -7.53 16.54 5.83
C ASN A 31 -7.71 17.79 6.71
N ALA A 32 -6.91 18.84 6.46
CA ALA A 32 -7.07 20.13 7.14
C ALA A 32 -8.25 20.92 6.56
N SER A 33 -8.67 21.99 7.24
CA SER A 33 -9.78 22.81 6.73
C SER A 33 -9.35 23.59 5.47
N PRO A 34 -10.28 23.87 4.52
CA PRO A 34 -9.98 24.69 3.34
C PRO A 34 -9.35 26.04 3.68
N GLU A 35 -9.78 26.66 4.79
CA GLU A 35 -9.26 27.94 5.28
C GLU A 35 -7.79 27.81 5.65
N GLN A 36 -7.42 26.75 6.39
CA GLN A 36 -6.03 26.48 6.77
C GLN A 36 -5.14 26.29 5.54
N TYR A 37 -5.63 25.61 4.50
CA TYR A 37 -4.87 25.43 3.26
C TYR A 37 -4.68 26.74 2.49
N VAL A 38 -5.68 27.61 2.43
CA VAL A 38 -5.56 28.92 1.76
C VAL A 38 -4.62 29.87 2.53
N HIS A 39 -4.50 29.70 3.85
CA HIS A 39 -3.50 30.41 4.66
C HIS A 39 -2.07 29.88 4.46
N LEU A 40 -1.89 28.56 4.26
CA LEU A 40 -0.57 27.94 4.07
C LEU A 40 -0.06 28.01 2.63
N TYR A 41 -0.96 27.91 1.65
CA TYR A 41 -0.62 27.74 0.24
C TYR A 41 -1.28 28.80 -0.63
N SER A 42 -0.61 29.18 -1.73
CA SER A 42 -1.24 30.04 -2.72
C SER A 42 -2.50 29.37 -3.31
N PRO A 43 -3.53 30.13 -3.74
CA PRO A 43 -4.76 29.56 -4.31
C PRO A 43 -4.53 28.61 -5.49
N ARG A 44 -3.49 28.88 -6.31
CA ARG A 44 -3.10 28.01 -7.43
C ARG A 44 -2.53 26.69 -6.95
N THR A 45 -1.64 26.74 -5.96
CA THR A 45 -1.03 25.53 -5.34
C THR A 45 -2.09 24.69 -4.65
N TYR A 46 -2.98 25.30 -3.87
CA TYR A 46 -4.08 24.60 -3.20
C TYR A 46 -4.98 23.87 -4.19
N LYS A 47 -5.35 24.53 -5.31
CA LYS A 47 -6.13 23.90 -6.37
C LYS A 47 -5.40 22.69 -6.96
N LEU A 48 -4.11 22.84 -7.29
CA LEU A 48 -3.31 21.75 -7.86
C LEU A 48 -3.19 20.56 -6.88
N LEU A 49 -2.91 20.82 -5.60
CA LEU A 49 -2.82 19.77 -4.58
C LEU A 49 -4.14 19.04 -4.39
N ARG A 50 -5.27 19.77 -4.45
CA ARG A 50 -6.61 19.20 -4.35
C ARG A 50 -6.94 18.34 -5.56
N ASP A 51 -6.70 18.84 -6.76
CA ASP A 51 -7.00 18.14 -8.02
C ASP A 51 -6.16 16.86 -8.15
N LEU A 52 -4.93 16.86 -7.64
CA LEU A 52 -4.06 15.69 -7.56
C LEU A 52 -4.42 14.72 -6.40
N GLY A 53 -5.32 15.12 -5.49
CA GLY A 53 -5.68 14.34 -4.31
C GLY A 53 -4.58 14.26 -3.25
N LEU A 54 -3.64 15.20 -3.21
CA LEU A 54 -2.52 15.21 -2.24
C LEU A 54 -2.91 15.70 -0.84
N LEU A 55 -4.07 16.35 -0.72
CA LEU A 55 -4.62 16.83 0.56
C LEU A 55 -5.28 15.69 1.38
N ASP A 56 -5.72 14.64 0.68
CA ASP A 56 -6.21 13.39 1.27
C ASP A 56 -5.61 12.22 0.50
N MET A 57 -4.28 12.12 0.59
CA MET A 57 -3.48 11.25 -0.25
C MET A 57 -3.76 9.77 -0.01
N TYR A 58 -3.98 9.39 1.24
CA TYR A 58 -4.10 7.98 1.64
C TYR A 58 -5.41 7.32 1.19
N HIS A 59 -6.46 8.11 0.95
CA HIS A 59 -7.74 7.65 0.37
C HIS A 59 -7.83 7.90 -1.14
N SER A 60 -6.80 8.50 -1.73
CA SER A 60 -6.76 8.73 -3.18
C SER A 60 -6.71 7.41 -3.95
N TRP A 61 -7.46 7.34 -5.06
CA TRP A 61 -7.58 6.13 -5.86
C TRP A 61 -6.22 5.62 -6.38
N TRP A 62 -5.29 6.53 -6.69
CA TRP A 62 -3.98 6.18 -7.23
C TRP A 62 -3.05 5.60 -6.15
N PHE A 63 -3.14 6.10 -4.91
CA PHE A 63 -2.37 5.58 -3.78
C PHE A 63 -2.89 4.20 -3.38
N LEU A 64 -4.22 4.04 -3.27
CA LEU A 64 -4.87 2.76 -3.01
C LEU A 64 -4.60 1.74 -4.12
N ALA A 65 -4.56 2.17 -5.39
CA ALA A 65 -4.21 1.29 -6.50
C ALA A 65 -2.75 0.81 -6.41
N ALA A 66 -1.80 1.70 -6.11
CA ALA A 66 -0.40 1.33 -5.92
C ALA A 66 -0.22 0.35 -4.73
N LEU A 67 -0.91 0.62 -3.62
CA LEU A 67 -0.92 -0.24 -2.44
C LEU A 67 -1.56 -1.62 -2.74
N GLY A 68 -2.71 -1.63 -3.42
CA GLY A 68 -3.39 -2.84 -3.84
C GLY A 68 -2.56 -3.68 -4.83
N PHE A 69 -1.82 -3.04 -5.73
CA PHE A 69 -0.93 -3.72 -6.66
C PHE A 69 0.28 -4.34 -5.95
N LEU A 70 0.88 -3.63 -4.98
CA LEU A 70 1.93 -4.18 -4.12
C LEU A 70 1.40 -5.38 -3.32
N ALA A 71 0.21 -5.24 -2.72
CA ALA A 71 -0.45 -6.30 -1.96
C ALA A 71 -0.67 -7.56 -2.81
N LEU A 72 -1.23 -7.41 -4.01
CA LEU A 72 -1.43 -8.52 -4.94
C LEU A 72 -0.10 -9.18 -5.32
N ASN A 73 0.94 -8.38 -5.56
CA ASN A 73 2.27 -8.89 -5.90
C ASN A 73 2.87 -9.74 -4.77
N ILE A 74 2.82 -9.24 -3.53
CA ILE A 74 3.30 -9.97 -2.35
C ILE A 74 2.47 -11.23 -2.12
N ALA A 75 1.15 -11.15 -2.31
CA ALA A 75 0.25 -12.30 -2.15
C ALA A 75 0.60 -13.44 -3.12
N VAL A 76 0.75 -13.12 -4.40
CA VAL A 76 1.14 -14.11 -5.42
C VAL A 76 2.54 -14.66 -5.17
N CYS A 77 3.51 -13.82 -4.81
CA CYS A 77 4.87 -14.24 -4.44
C CYS A 77 4.84 -15.25 -3.27
N SER A 78 4.06 -14.94 -2.23
CA SER A 78 3.96 -15.73 -1.01
C SER A 78 3.33 -17.10 -1.29
N LEU A 79 2.24 -17.12 -2.06
CA LEU A 79 1.54 -18.36 -2.45
C LEU A 79 2.42 -19.29 -3.30
N GLN A 80 3.27 -18.74 -4.16
CA GLN A 80 4.18 -19.54 -4.99
C GLN A 80 5.37 -20.11 -4.21
N ARG A 81 5.89 -19.38 -3.21
CA ARG A 81 7.04 -19.83 -2.41
C ARG A 81 6.66 -20.76 -1.25
N LEU A 82 5.40 -20.79 -0.84
CA LEU A 82 4.93 -21.73 0.16
C LEU A 82 4.68 -23.10 -0.48
N PRO A 83 5.30 -24.19 0.01
CA PRO A 83 4.95 -25.54 -0.40
C PRO A 83 3.59 -25.89 0.22
N VAL A 84 2.50 -25.51 -0.46
CA VAL A 84 1.13 -25.62 0.06
C VAL A 84 0.73 -27.07 0.38
N LEU A 85 1.38 -28.10 -0.19
CA LEU A 85 0.86 -29.48 -0.12
C LEU A 85 1.84 -30.64 0.17
N ARG A 86 3.16 -30.45 0.41
CA ARG A 86 4.09 -31.60 0.40
C ARG A 86 4.83 -31.99 1.68
N LYS A 87 4.68 -31.31 2.82
CA LYS A 87 5.33 -31.78 4.07
C LYS A 87 4.65 -31.27 5.35
N ILE A 88 3.52 -31.86 5.72
CA ILE A 88 2.72 -31.51 6.92
C ILE A 88 3.22 -32.29 8.15
N ARG A 89 4.54 -32.33 8.41
CA ARG A 89 5.07 -33.04 9.60
C ARG A 89 5.92 -32.19 10.55
N ASP A 90 6.27 -30.95 10.18
CA ASP A 90 7.12 -30.08 10.98
C ASP A 90 6.34 -28.94 11.64
N LYS A 91 6.38 -28.84 12.98
CA LYS A 91 5.80 -27.72 13.75
C LYS A 91 6.34 -26.35 13.31
N ARG A 92 7.58 -26.28 12.80
CA ARG A 92 8.24 -25.05 12.29
C ARG A 92 7.47 -24.42 11.13
N TRP A 93 6.87 -25.20 10.24
CA TRP A 93 6.13 -24.71 9.07
C TRP A 93 4.75 -24.13 9.41
N ARG A 94 4.16 -24.51 10.54
CA ARG A 94 2.86 -23.97 10.99
C ARG A 94 2.95 -22.49 11.35
N LEU A 95 4.08 -22.07 11.94
CA LEU A 95 4.32 -20.67 12.29
C LEU A 95 4.59 -19.79 11.06
N SER A 96 5.27 -20.33 10.03
CA SER A 96 5.53 -19.62 8.76
C SER A 96 4.24 -19.34 7.98
N ARG A 97 3.27 -20.27 8.01
CA ARG A 97 1.95 -20.08 7.39
C ARG A 97 1.13 -19.00 8.10
N LEU A 98 1.25 -18.91 9.43
CA LEU A 98 0.59 -17.88 10.22
C LEU A 98 1.03 -16.48 9.78
N GLY A 99 2.34 -16.27 9.56
CA GLY A 99 2.86 -14.98 9.09
C GLY A 99 2.28 -14.54 7.74
N VAL A 100 1.99 -15.49 6.85
CA VAL A 100 1.38 -15.20 5.55
C VAL A 100 -0.08 -14.79 5.74
N TYR A 101 -0.86 -15.52 6.53
CA TYR A 101 -2.25 -15.14 6.81
C TYR A 101 -2.35 -13.82 7.57
N ILE A 102 -1.45 -13.56 8.52
CA ILE A 102 -1.35 -12.27 9.22
C ILE A 102 -1.07 -11.16 8.21
N ALA A 103 -0.08 -11.30 7.33
CA ALA A 103 0.25 -10.28 6.35
C ALA A 103 -0.92 -9.98 5.40
N HIS A 104 -1.64 -11.00 4.91
CA HIS A 104 -2.80 -10.80 4.04
C HIS A 104 -3.98 -10.18 4.78
N PHE A 105 -4.22 -10.58 6.03
CA PHE A 105 -5.25 -10.01 6.86
C PHE A 105 -4.96 -8.53 7.19
N SER A 106 -3.71 -8.20 7.52
CA SER A 106 -3.28 -6.81 7.73
C SER A 106 -3.47 -5.97 6.47
N ILE A 107 -3.15 -6.50 5.29
CA ILE A 107 -3.39 -5.81 4.01
C ILE A 107 -4.88 -5.55 3.78
N LEU A 108 -5.74 -6.54 4.04
CA LEU A 108 -7.19 -6.36 3.91
C LEU A 108 -7.69 -5.28 4.88
N LEU A 109 -7.24 -5.30 6.14
CA LEU A 109 -7.57 -4.28 7.12
C LEU A 109 -7.14 -2.87 6.69
N ILE A 110 -5.93 -2.73 6.13
CA ILE A 110 -5.42 -1.44 5.65
C ILE A 110 -6.24 -0.95 4.45
N LEU A 111 -6.59 -1.82 3.50
CA LEU A 111 -7.40 -1.45 2.34
C LEU A 111 -8.84 -1.11 2.73
N THR A 112 -9.44 -1.83 3.68
CA THR A 112 -10.75 -1.47 4.21
C THR A 112 -10.70 -0.15 4.96
N GLY A 113 -9.65 0.10 5.75
CA GLY A 113 -9.47 1.36 6.46
C GLY A 113 -9.29 2.55 5.53
N GLY A 114 -8.58 2.38 4.41
CA GLY A 114 -8.41 3.43 3.39
C GLY A 114 -9.62 3.63 2.46
N LEU A 115 -10.69 2.85 2.61
CA LEU A 115 -11.94 3.00 1.85
C LEU A 115 -13.09 3.58 2.69
N MET A 116 -12.93 3.67 4.02
CA MET A 116 -13.93 4.15 4.98
C MET A 116 -13.65 5.60 5.36
#